data_AF-A0A2G2XNQ2-F1
#
_entry.id   AF-A0A2G2XNQ2-F1
#
_cell.length_a   1.000
_cell.length_b   1.000
_cell.length_c   1.000
_cell.angle_alpha   90.00
_cell.angle_beta   90.00
_cell.angle_gamma   90.00
#
_symmetry.space_group_name_H-M   'P 1'
#
loop_
_entity.id
_entity.type
_entity.pdbx_description
1 polymer ?
#
loop_
_entity_poly.entity_id
_entity_poly.type
_entity_poly.pdbx_seq_one_letter_code
_entity_poly.pdbx_strand_id
1 'polypeptide(L)'
;MSQDLKKVKQEDDQLKDSLPPAKREVNRCSGCRRKVGLTGFRCRCGELFCGEHRYSDRHDCSYDYKTAGREAIARENPVVKAAKIIKV
;
A
#
# COMPACT_ATOMS: atom_id res chain seq x y z
N MET A 1 -1.45 45.53 23.06
CA MET A 1 -0.88 44.57 22.09
C MET A 1 -0.54 43.22 22.73
N SER A 2 -1.35 42.69 23.65
CA SER A 2 -1.00 41.44 24.37
C SER A 2 -2.21 40.61 24.81
N GLN A 3 -3.43 41.00 24.41
CA GLN A 3 -4.65 40.30 24.81
C GLN A 3 -5.26 39.49 23.66
N ASP A 4 -4.87 39.75 22.42
CA ASP A 4 -5.38 39.07 21.20
C ASP A 4 -4.88 37.63 21.01
N LEU A 5 -3.79 37.23 21.67
CA LEU A 5 -3.22 35.87 21.56
C LEU A 5 -3.91 34.84 22.47
N LYS A 6 -4.76 35.26 23.41
CA LYS A 6 -5.48 34.35 24.32
C LYS A 6 -6.79 33.84 23.74
N LYS A 7 -7.38 34.54 22.77
CA LYS A 7 -8.66 34.18 22.13
C LYS A 7 -8.52 33.00 21.16
N VAL A 8 -7.44 32.99 20.37
CA VAL A 8 -7.20 31.96 19.32
C VAL A 8 -6.99 30.56 19.90
N LYS A 9 -6.51 30.44 21.15
CA LYS A 9 -6.27 29.13 21.78
C LYS A 9 -7.53 28.45 22.33
N GLN A 10 -8.60 29.20 22.58
CA GLN A 10 -9.83 28.63 23.17
C GLN A 10 -10.83 28.13 22.13
N GLU A 11 -10.62 28.44 20.85
CA GLU A 11 -11.55 28.09 19.76
C GLU A 11 -11.19 26.74 19.10
N ASP A 12 -9.92 26.31 19.17
CA ASP A 12 -9.44 25.04 18.60
C ASP A 12 -9.83 23.80 19.44
N ASP A 13 -10.08 23.99 20.73
CA ASP A 13 -10.27 22.89 21.70
C ASP A 13 -11.68 22.29 21.63
N GLN A 14 -12.67 23.04 21.13
CA GLN A 14 -14.09 22.63 21.15
C GLN A 14 -14.53 21.83 19.92
N LEU A 15 -13.67 21.63 18.90
CA LEU A 15 -14.02 20.89 17.68
C LEU A 15 -13.63 19.39 17.74
N LYS A 16 -12.94 18.94 18.80
CA LYS A 16 -12.45 17.54 18.89
C LYS A 16 -13.40 16.55 19.55
N ASP A 17 -14.48 17.00 20.17
CA ASP A 17 -15.35 16.14 21.01
C ASP A 17 -16.43 15.37 20.22
N SER A 18 -16.66 15.70 18.94
CA SER A 18 -17.78 15.16 18.16
C SER A 18 -17.42 14.03 17.18
N LEU A 19 -16.19 13.50 17.20
CA LEU A 19 -15.86 12.34 16.37
C LEU A 19 -16.28 11.03 17.05
N PRO A 20 -17.10 10.19 16.40
CA PRO A 20 -17.43 8.87 16.94
C PRO A 20 -16.15 8.08 17.20
N PRO A 21 -16.10 7.24 18.26
CA PRO A 21 -14.90 6.48 18.60
C PRO A 21 -14.49 5.67 17.37
N ALA A 22 -13.34 6.04 16.79
CA ALA A 22 -12.83 5.38 15.60
C ALA A 22 -12.76 3.88 15.92
N LYS A 23 -13.58 3.07 15.22
CA LYS A 23 -13.55 1.62 15.36
C LYS A 23 -12.12 1.19 15.10
N ARG A 24 -11.43 0.73 16.14
CA ARG A 24 -10.06 0.24 16.03
C ARG A 24 -10.10 -1.11 15.32
N GLU A 25 -10.12 -1.05 14.00
CA GLU A 25 -9.98 -2.23 13.16
C GLU A 25 -8.62 -2.86 13.47
N VAL A 26 -8.66 -4.06 14.06
CA VAL A 26 -7.44 -4.77 14.45
C VAL A 26 -6.94 -5.50 13.22
N ASN A 27 -5.94 -4.90 12.57
CA ASN A 27 -5.21 -5.53 11.48
C ASN A 27 -4.51 -6.81 11.96
N ARG A 28 -4.85 -7.95 11.35
CA ARG A 28 -4.26 -9.27 11.62
C ARG A 28 -3.66 -9.86 10.35
N CYS A 29 -2.64 -10.70 10.52
CA CYS A 29 -2.03 -11.47 9.43
C CYS A 29 -2.98 -12.57 8.96
N SER A 30 -3.23 -12.71 7.66
CA SER A 30 -4.11 -13.75 7.12
C SER A 30 -3.52 -15.16 7.21
N GLY A 31 -2.19 -15.30 7.26
CA GLY A 31 -1.51 -16.59 7.44
C GLY A 31 -1.46 -17.08 8.90
N CYS A 32 -0.98 -16.24 9.83
CA CYS A 32 -0.74 -16.64 11.22
C CYS A 32 -1.66 -15.97 12.25
N ARG A 33 -2.59 -15.08 11.83
CA ARG A 33 -3.57 -14.37 12.68
C ARG A 33 -2.97 -13.48 13.78
N ARG A 34 -1.64 -13.32 13.81
CA ARG A 34 -0.94 -12.37 14.68
C ARG A 34 -1.40 -10.93 14.36
N LYS A 35 -1.57 -10.09 15.38
CA LYS A 35 -1.86 -8.66 15.20
C LYS A 35 -0.66 -7.99 14.51
N VAL A 36 -0.89 -7.31 13.40
CA VAL A 36 0.16 -6.62 12.62
C VAL A 36 0.11 -5.10 12.79
N GLY A 37 -0.95 -4.56 13.39
CA GLY A 37 -1.04 -3.13 13.73
C GLY A 37 -0.83 -2.21 12.51
N LEU A 38 0.06 -1.22 12.67
CA LEU A 38 0.46 -0.27 11.63
C LEU A 38 1.49 -0.84 10.64
N THR A 39 2.21 -1.89 11.02
CA THR A 39 3.34 -2.45 10.26
C THR A 39 2.95 -3.68 9.41
N GLY A 40 1.67 -3.80 9.05
CA GLY A 40 1.19 -4.85 8.16
C GLY A 40 1.64 -4.66 6.72
N PHE A 41 2.02 -5.74 6.06
CA PHE A 41 2.39 -5.76 4.64
C PHE A 41 1.20 -6.22 3.81
N ARG A 42 0.75 -5.40 2.86
CA ARG A 42 -0.26 -5.82 1.88
C ARG A 42 0.40 -6.60 0.76
N CYS A 43 -0.06 -7.82 0.53
CA CYS A 43 0.34 -8.59 -0.64
C CYS A 43 -0.49 -8.16 -1.86
N ARG A 44 -0.02 -8.49 -3.07
CA ARG A 44 -0.75 -8.24 -4.32
C ARG A 44 -2.04 -9.04 -4.45
N CYS A 45 -2.17 -10.14 -3.71
CA CYS A 45 -3.43 -10.89 -3.60
C CYS A 45 -4.51 -10.16 -2.78
N GLY A 46 -4.20 -9.01 -2.15
CA GLY A 46 -5.16 -8.20 -1.39
C GLY A 46 -5.15 -8.43 0.11
N GLU A 47 -4.54 -9.53 0.57
CA GLU A 47 -4.46 -9.89 1.98
C GLU A 47 -3.33 -9.15 2.73
N LEU A 48 -3.46 -9.08 4.06
CA LEU A 48 -2.51 -8.42 4.96
C LEU A 48 -1.68 -9.44 5.75
N PHE A 49 -0.36 -9.23 5.81
CA PHE A 49 0.57 -10.17 6.43
C PHE A 49 1.55 -9.52 7.41
N CYS A 50 2.12 -10.33 8.30
CA CYS A 50 3.25 -9.93 9.14
C CYS A 50 4.58 -10.06 8.37
N GLY A 51 5.68 -9.58 8.93
CA GLY A 51 6.99 -9.60 8.26
C GLY A 51 7.46 -11.00 7.81
N GLU A 52 7.03 -12.05 8.50
CA GLU A 52 7.36 -13.44 8.17
C GLU A 52 6.52 -14.02 7.03
N HIS A 53 5.26 -13.59 6.89
CA HIS A 53 4.33 -14.05 5.85
C HIS A 53 4.20 -13.07 4.68
N ARG A 54 5.09 -12.07 4.62
CA ARG A 54 5.09 -11.00 3.63
C ARG A 54 5.25 -11.51 2.20
N TYR A 55 6.08 -12.52 2.00
CA TYR A 55 6.46 -13.02 0.68
C TYR A 55 5.44 -14.04 0.16
N SER A 56 5.30 -14.11 -1.16
CA SER A 56 4.29 -14.93 -1.85
C SER A 56 4.50 -16.43 -1.69
N ASP A 57 5.71 -16.88 -1.32
CA ASP A 57 6.03 -18.27 -0.98
C ASP A 57 5.59 -18.65 0.44
N ARG A 58 5.34 -17.66 1.30
CA ARG A 58 4.98 -17.86 2.72
C ARG A 58 3.49 -17.90 2.97
N HIS A 59 2.67 -17.79 1.93
CA HIS A 59 1.21 -17.92 2.00
C HIS A 59 0.69 -18.47 0.67
N ASP A 60 -0.56 -18.92 0.65
CA ASP A 60 -1.21 -19.37 -0.58
C ASP A 60 -1.62 -18.17 -1.43
N CYS A 61 -0.65 -17.60 -2.14
CA CYS A 61 -0.84 -16.38 -2.93
C CYS A 61 -1.55 -16.69 -4.25
N SER A 62 -2.80 -16.23 -4.39
CA SER A 62 -3.60 -16.39 -5.61
C SER A 62 -3.21 -15.43 -6.75
N TYR A 63 -2.24 -14.53 -6.54
CA TYR A 63 -1.84 -13.54 -7.53
C TYR A 63 -0.87 -14.13 -8.56
N ASP A 64 -1.19 -14.02 -9.85
CA ASP A 64 -0.34 -14.51 -10.92
C ASP A 64 0.76 -13.50 -11.31
N TYR A 65 1.92 -13.66 -10.69
CA TYR A 65 3.11 -12.86 -10.98
C TYR A 65 3.68 -13.11 -12.38
N LYS A 66 3.42 -14.27 -13.00
CA LYS A 66 4.03 -14.65 -14.29
C LYS A 66 3.36 -13.92 -15.45
N THR A 67 2.04 -13.84 -15.45
CA THR A 67 1.29 -13.08 -16.47
C THR A 67 1.54 -11.59 -16.30
N ALA A 68 1.40 -11.07 -15.07
CA ALA A 68 1.67 -9.66 -14.78
C ALA A 68 3.09 -9.22 -15.19
N GLY A 69 4.10 -10.08 -14.96
CA GLY A 69 5.47 -9.82 -15.38
C GLY A 69 5.64 -9.79 -16.90
N ARG A 70 5.03 -10.75 -17.61
CA ARG A 70 5.09 -10.79 -19.08
C ARG A 70 4.43 -9.58 -19.73
N GLU A 71 3.28 -9.16 -19.22
CA GLU A 71 2.57 -7.97 -19.73
C GLU A 71 3.37 -6.68 -19.49
N ALA A 72 4.00 -6.54 -18.32
CA ALA A 72 4.85 -5.39 -18.03
C ALA A 72 6.07 -5.35 -18.97
N ILE A 73 6.77 -6.48 -19.15
CA ILE A 73 7.91 -6.59 -20.06
C ILE A 73 7.49 -6.32 -21.51
N ALA A 74 6.36 -6.87 -21.96
CA ALA A 74 5.86 -6.66 -23.31
C ALA A 74 5.51 -5.19 -23.58
N ARG A 75 4.99 -4.48 -22.57
CA ARG A 75 4.70 -3.05 -22.65
C ARG A 75 5.98 -2.20 -22.71
N GLU A 76 7.00 -2.60 -21.97
CA GLU A 76 8.22 -1.80 -21.78
C GLU A 76 9.31 -2.09 -22.81
N ASN A 77 9.29 -3.25 -23.48
CA ASN A 77 10.29 -3.59 -24.49
C ASN A 77 10.08 -2.77 -25.78
N PRO A 78 10.96 -1.79 -26.09
CA PRO A 78 10.84 -1.02 -27.32
C PRO A 78 11.05 -1.94 -28.53
N VAL A 79 10.21 -1.79 -29.55
CA VAL A 79 10.29 -2.63 -30.75
C VAL A 79 11.57 -2.30 -31.51
N VAL A 80 12.61 -3.11 -31.32
CA VAL A 80 13.88 -2.99 -32.06
C VAL A 80 13.66 -3.43 -33.50
N LYS A 81 13.22 -2.51 -34.36
CA LYS A 81 13.20 -2.68 -35.81
C LYS A 81 14.47 -2.08 -36.38
N ALA A 82 15.50 -2.90 -36.59
CA ALA A 82 16.64 -2.48 -37.41
C ALA A 82 16.17 -2.32 -38.87
N ALA A 83 16.51 -1.20 -39.51
CA ALA A 83 16.26 -1.01 -40.93
C ALA A 83 16.96 -2.12 -41.72
N LYS A 84 16.23 -2.75 -42.65
CA LYS A 84 16.79 -3.80 -43.51
C LYS A 84 17.85 -3.13 -44.39
N ILE A 85 19.11 -3.52 -44.22
CA ILE A 85 20.24 -2.95 -44.97
C ILE A 85 20.01 -3.26 -46.45
N ILE A 86 19.87 -2.22 -47.27
CA ILE A 86 19.82 -2.36 -48.72
C ILE A 86 21.26 -2.56 -49.18
N LYS A 87 21.50 -3.68 -49.85
CA LYS A 87 22.83 -4.06 -50.35
C LYS A 87 23.17 -3.17 -51.54
N VAL A 88 24.33 -2.50 -51.49
CA VAL A 88 24.95 -1.76 -52.61
C VAL A 88 25.57 -2.75 -53.58
#